data_AF-A0A7C8DW78-F1
#
_entry.id   AF-A0A7C8DW78-F1
#
_cell.length_a   1.000
_cell.length_b   1.000
_cell.length_c   1.000
_cell.angle_alpha   90.00
_cell.angle_beta   90.00
_cell.angle_gamma   90.00
#
_symmetry.space_group_name_H-M   'P 1'
#
loop_
_entity.id
_entity.type
_entity.pdbx_description
1 polymer ?
#
loop_
_entity_poly.entity_id
_entity_poly.type
_entity_poly.pdbx_seq_one_letter_code
_entity_poly.pdbx_strand_id
1 'polypeptide(L)'
;MWLGIEQTFYSNVSRIFQLNKGHLIQKDDLILKKIELTNLRSAYLSDTHLAVNLVLKRRINRGDIISVNNLSKPILIKKGDSVIILAKTNGFQISMKGTALVNGSKGDKIKVKNVRTKKIIQATVFDKHTVKVNL
;
A
#
# COMPACT_ATOMS: atom_id res chain seq x y z
N MET A 1 -4.34 -36.06 34.39
CA MET A 1 -4.89 -34.76 33.97
C MET A 1 -3.72 -33.87 33.56
N TRP A 2 -3.39 -33.86 32.26
CA TRP A 2 -2.33 -33.01 31.69
C TRP A 2 -2.98 -32.19 30.58
N LEU A 3 -3.16 -30.88 30.81
CA LEU A 3 -3.62 -29.96 29.78
C LEU A 3 -2.41 -29.68 28.87
N GLY A 4 -2.32 -30.41 27.77
CA GLY A 4 -1.43 -30.06 26.66
C GLY A 4 -1.92 -28.74 26.07
N ILE A 5 -1.34 -27.64 26.54
CA ILE A 5 -1.47 -26.33 25.90
C ILE A 5 -0.98 -26.50 24.46
N GLU A 6 -1.91 -26.54 23.50
CA GLU A 6 -1.59 -26.31 22.10
C GLU A 6 -0.88 -24.97 22.04
N GLN A 7 0.45 -24.99 21.94
CA GLN A 7 1.22 -23.80 21.65
C GLN A 7 0.68 -23.28 20.31
N THR A 8 -0.09 -22.21 20.36
CA THR A 8 -0.73 -21.67 19.17
C THR A 8 0.36 -20.99 18.36
N PHE A 9 0.96 -21.74 17.43
CA PHE A 9 2.00 -21.23 16.58
C PHE A 9 1.37 -20.34 15.49
N TYR A 10 1.84 -19.12 15.38
CA TYR A 10 1.45 -18.20 14.30
C TYR A 10 2.62 -17.98 13.35
N SER A 11 2.30 -17.69 12.08
CA SER A 11 3.27 -17.29 11.07
C SER A 11 3.50 -15.79 11.09
N ASN A 12 4.75 -15.36 10.96
CA ASN A 12 5.12 -13.96 10.77
C ASN A 12 5.92 -13.79 9.47
N VAL A 13 5.77 -12.63 8.85
CA VAL A 13 6.56 -12.26 7.68
C VAL A 13 7.93 -11.74 8.12
N SER A 14 8.99 -12.47 7.80
CA SER A 14 10.39 -12.08 8.05
C SER A 14 11.15 -11.94 6.75
N ARG A 15 12.29 -11.26 6.78
CA ARG A 15 13.01 -10.88 5.57
C ARG A 15 14.31 -11.65 5.34
N ILE A 16 14.57 -12.01 4.07
CA ILE A 16 15.76 -12.76 3.64
C ILE A 16 17.05 -11.92 3.49
N PHE A 17 16.94 -10.63 3.18
CA PHE A 17 18.07 -9.69 3.01
C PHE A 17 17.84 -8.37 3.74
N GLN A 18 18.84 -7.48 3.79
CA GLN A 18 18.66 -6.10 4.27
C GLN A 18 17.85 -5.27 3.28
N LEU A 19 16.91 -4.48 3.79
CA LEU A 19 16.06 -3.63 2.97
C LEU A 19 16.10 -2.18 3.40
N ASN A 20 16.22 -1.29 2.43
CA ASN A 20 16.32 0.13 2.67
C ASN A 20 14.93 0.77 2.70
N LYS A 21 14.86 1.93 3.36
CA LYS A 21 13.68 2.80 3.30
C LYS A 21 13.35 3.10 1.82
N GLY A 22 12.07 3.06 1.48
CA GLY A 22 11.61 3.31 0.12
C GLY A 22 11.58 2.08 -0.79
N HIS A 23 12.07 0.93 -0.33
CA HIS A 23 11.99 -0.31 -1.11
C HIS A 23 10.55 -0.80 -1.24
N LEU A 24 10.17 -1.20 -2.45
CA LEU A 24 8.88 -1.83 -2.75
C LEU A 24 8.97 -3.33 -2.48
N ILE A 25 8.17 -3.82 -1.54
CA ILE A 25 8.18 -5.22 -1.14
C ILE A 25 7.62 -6.10 -2.25
N GLN A 26 8.44 -7.07 -2.66
CA GLN A 26 8.10 -8.14 -3.58
C GLN A 26 7.89 -9.44 -2.81
N LYS A 27 7.31 -10.45 -3.47
CA LYS A 27 7.05 -11.75 -2.84
C LYS A 27 8.34 -12.42 -2.39
N ASP A 28 9.38 -12.32 -3.21
CA ASP A 28 10.69 -12.94 -2.95
C ASP A 28 11.47 -12.25 -1.82
N ASP A 29 11.06 -11.06 -1.41
CA ASP A 29 11.65 -10.38 -0.25
C ASP A 29 11.26 -11.05 1.07
N LEU A 30 10.21 -11.88 1.08
CA LEU A 30 9.48 -12.30 2.26
C LEU A 30 9.54 -13.80 2.45
N ILE A 31 9.68 -14.22 3.70
CA ILE A 31 9.50 -15.61 4.13
C ILE A 31 8.57 -15.65 5.34
N LEU A 32 7.69 -16.65 5.35
CA LEU A 32 6.90 -16.96 6.54
C LEU A 32 7.77 -17.73 7.52
N LYS A 33 7.89 -17.20 8.74
CA LYS A 33 8.58 -17.87 9.84
C LYS A 33 7.54 -18.26 10.89
N LYS A 34 7.72 -19.42 11.53
CA LYS A 34 6.88 -19.90 12.62
C LYS A 34 7.53 -19.45 13.93
N ILE A 35 6.82 -18.67 14.74
CA ILE A 35 7.33 -18.19 16.03
C ILE A 35 6.27 -18.38 17.12
N GLU A 36 6.72 -18.71 18.35
CA GLU A 36 5.86 -18.78 19.53
C GLU A 36 5.53 -17.35 19.98
N LEU A 37 4.26 -16.94 19.82
CA LEU A 37 3.80 -15.55 20.05
C LEU A 37 3.30 -15.30 21.49
N THR A 38 3.82 -16.00 22.49
CA THR A 38 3.29 -15.97 23.87
C THR A 38 3.35 -14.57 24.54
N ASN A 39 3.99 -13.56 23.94
CA ASN A 39 4.12 -12.24 24.57
C ASN A 39 4.10 -11.02 23.61
N LEU A 40 3.56 -11.15 22.40
CA LEU A 40 3.80 -10.19 21.33
C LEU A 40 2.60 -9.28 21.03
N ARG A 41 2.62 -8.10 21.64
CA ARG A 41 1.59 -7.04 21.60
C ARG A 41 1.49 -6.24 20.29
N SER A 42 2.24 -6.61 19.23
CA SER A 42 2.40 -5.77 18.02
C SER A 42 1.62 -6.31 16.80
N ALA A 43 1.15 -5.40 15.94
CA ALA A 43 0.47 -5.73 14.70
C ALA A 43 1.45 -6.31 13.66
N TYR A 44 1.64 -7.63 13.70
CA TYR A 44 2.45 -8.38 12.73
C TYR A 44 1.61 -8.80 11.52
N LEU A 45 2.29 -9.04 10.40
CA LEU A 45 1.68 -9.62 9.23
C LEU A 45 1.77 -11.13 9.31
N SER A 46 0.60 -11.79 9.28
CA SER A 46 0.49 -13.26 9.24
C SER A 46 0.47 -13.81 7.81
N ASP A 47 0.23 -12.93 6.83
CA ASP A 47 0.22 -13.23 5.40
C ASP A 47 1.17 -12.28 4.65
N THR A 48 2.06 -12.88 3.84
CA THR A 48 2.96 -12.14 2.94
C THR A 48 2.23 -11.26 1.94
N HIS A 49 1.04 -11.65 1.47
CA HIS A 49 0.29 -10.90 0.46
C HIS A 49 -0.12 -9.49 0.95
N LEU A 50 -0.26 -9.31 2.27
CA LEU A 50 -0.57 -8.02 2.88
C LEU A 50 0.63 -7.06 2.85
N ALA A 51 1.86 -7.58 2.73
CA ALA A 51 3.07 -6.78 2.62
C ALA A 51 3.44 -6.45 1.17
N VAL A 52 3.09 -7.33 0.23
CA VAL A 52 3.42 -7.15 -1.19
C VAL A 52 2.80 -5.87 -1.74
N ASN A 53 3.53 -5.16 -2.60
CA ASN A 53 3.17 -3.83 -3.14
C ASN A 53 3.11 -2.70 -2.10
N LEU A 54 3.61 -2.91 -0.88
CA LEU A 54 3.85 -1.85 0.09
C LEU A 54 5.33 -1.43 0.06
N VAL A 55 5.58 -0.23 0.56
CA VAL A 55 6.89 0.40 0.63
C VAL A 55 7.35 0.51 2.07
N LEU A 56 8.64 0.26 2.31
CA LEU A 56 9.22 0.40 3.63
C LEU A 56 9.38 1.85 4.07
N LYS A 57 8.87 2.17 5.27
CA LYS A 57 9.02 3.47 5.91
C LYS A 57 10.42 3.66 6.52
N ARG A 58 11.12 2.56 6.84
CA ARG A 58 12.46 2.54 7.44
C ARG A 58 13.27 1.35 6.93
N ARG A 59 14.59 1.39 7.17
CA ARG A 59 15.45 0.23 6.95
C ARG A 59 15.02 -0.93 7.85
N ILE A 60 15.03 -2.15 7.31
CA ILE A 60 14.82 -3.40 8.03
C ILE A 60 16.03 -4.31 7.76
N ASN A 61 16.62 -4.86 8.81
CA ASN A 61 17.78 -5.75 8.66
C ASN A 61 17.33 -7.18 8.33
N ARG A 62 18.28 -8.00 7.88
CA ARG A 62 18.02 -9.41 7.61
C ARG A 62 17.55 -10.12 8.88
N GLY A 63 16.49 -10.92 8.77
CA GLY A 63 15.93 -11.68 9.90
C GLY A 63 14.98 -10.90 10.80
N ASP A 64 14.87 -9.58 10.64
CA ASP A 64 13.87 -8.78 11.35
C ASP A 64 12.45 -9.14 10.88
N ILE A 65 11.50 -8.97 11.81
CA ILE A 65 10.08 -9.17 11.55
C ILE A 65 9.48 -7.91 10.92
N ILE A 66 8.72 -8.08 9.84
CA ILE A 66 7.99 -6.98 9.21
C ILE A 66 6.65 -6.80 9.91
N SER A 67 6.45 -5.62 10.50
CA SER A 67 5.17 -5.18 11.05
C SER A 67 4.47 -4.20 10.09
N VAL A 68 3.13 -4.16 10.14
CA VAL A 68 2.29 -3.19 9.40
C VAL A 68 2.78 -1.76 9.60
N ASN A 69 3.25 -1.40 10.80
CA ASN A 69 3.73 -0.06 11.13
C ASN A 69 5.00 0.35 10.35
N ASN A 70 5.71 -0.62 9.78
CA ASN A 70 6.90 -0.38 8.97
C ASN A 70 6.58 -0.19 7.49
N LEU A 71 5.32 -0.40 7.10
CA LEU A 71 4.87 -0.35 5.73
C LEU A 71 4.03 0.89 5.47
N SER A 72 4.06 1.35 4.23
CA SER A 72 3.17 2.37 3.70
C SER A 72 2.82 2.03 2.26
N LYS A 73 1.72 2.57 1.75
CA LYS A 73 1.43 2.41 0.33
C LYS A 73 2.43 3.23 -0.49
N PRO A 74 2.86 2.74 -1.66
CA PRO A 74 3.65 3.54 -2.59
C PRO A 74 2.83 4.75 -3.05
N ILE A 75 3.47 5.92 -3.03
CA ILE A 75 2.93 7.10 -3.71
C ILE A 75 2.98 6.80 -5.21
N LEU A 76 1.80 6.66 -5.82
CA LEU A 76 1.67 6.38 -7.25
C LEU A 76 1.58 7.67 -8.06
N ILE A 77 0.93 8.69 -7.51
CA ILE A 77 0.76 9.99 -8.13
C ILE A 77 1.38 11.04 -7.20
N LYS A 78 2.26 11.87 -7.71
CA LYS A 78 2.85 13.00 -6.99
C LYS A 78 2.11 14.29 -7.32
N LYS A 79 2.18 15.26 -6.40
CA LYS A 79 1.75 16.64 -6.67
C LYS A 79 2.48 17.17 -7.90
N GLY A 80 1.72 17.74 -8.83
CA GLY A 80 2.22 18.26 -10.10
C GLY A 80 2.13 17.27 -11.26
N ASP A 81 1.93 15.98 -11.00
CA ASP A 81 1.86 14.98 -12.06
C ASP A 81 0.64 15.22 -12.97
N SER A 82 0.84 15.00 -14.27
CA SER A 82 -0.25 14.96 -15.23
C SER A 82 -0.97 13.60 -15.13
N VAL A 83 -2.29 13.65 -14.99
CA VAL A 83 -3.13 12.48 -14.78
C VAL A 83 -4.33 12.50 -15.71
N ILE A 84 -4.91 11.33 -15.96
CA ILE A 84 -6.18 11.15 -16.65
C ILE A 84 -7.27 11.01 -15.60
N ILE A 85 -8.25 11.91 -15.65
CA ILE A 85 -9.47 11.86 -14.87
C ILE A 85 -10.48 11.01 -15.65
N LEU A 86 -10.78 9.82 -15.14
CA LEU A 86 -11.86 8.97 -15.63
C LEU A 86 -13.12 9.19 -14.81
N ALA A 87 -14.19 9.61 -15.46
CA ALA A 87 -15.51 9.69 -14.86
C ALA A 87 -16.42 8.68 -15.55
N LYS A 88 -17.08 7.83 -14.77
CA LYS A 88 -18.03 6.84 -15.30
C LYS A 88 -19.43 7.20 -14.82
N THR A 89 -20.38 7.27 -15.75
CA THR A 89 -21.81 7.45 -15.50
C THR A 89 -22.57 6.37 -16.29
N ASN A 90 -23.88 6.21 -16.06
CA ASN A 90 -24.70 5.15 -16.67
C ASN A 90 -24.56 5.10 -18.20
N GLY A 91 -23.72 4.19 -18.69
CA GLY A 91 -23.45 3.97 -20.11
C GLY A 91 -22.28 4.76 -20.72
N PHE A 92 -21.70 5.75 -20.03
CA PHE A 92 -20.66 6.60 -20.61
C PHE A 92 -19.40 6.69 -19.73
N GLN A 93 -18.24 6.65 -20.39
CA GLN A 93 -16.94 6.92 -19.78
C GLN A 93 -16.35 8.19 -20.39
N ILE A 94 -16.07 9.17 -19.56
CA ILE A 94 -15.45 10.43 -19.95
C ILE A 94 -14.00 10.42 -19.45
N SER A 95 -13.06 10.78 -20.31
CA SER A 95 -11.66 10.99 -19.93
C SER A 95 -11.26 12.46 -20.10
N MET A 96 -10.53 13.01 -19.13
CA MET A 96 -10.05 14.39 -19.17
C MET A 96 -8.62 14.47 -18.63
N LYS A 97 -7.82 15.40 -19.15
CA LYS A 97 -6.48 15.67 -18.58
C LYS A 97 -6.60 16.50 -17.31
N GLY A 98 -5.83 16.14 -16.29
CA GLY A 98 -5.73 16.82 -15.02
C GLY A 98 -4.30 16.95 -14.53
N THR A 99 -4.12 17.77 -13.50
CA THR A 99 -2.88 17.90 -12.74
C THR A 99 -3.17 17.58 -11.28
N ALA A 100 -2.46 16.62 -10.71
CA ALA A 100 -2.60 16.27 -9.31
C ALA A 100 -2.12 17.42 -8.41
N LEU A 101 -2.93 17.82 -7.43
CA LEU A 101 -2.57 18.90 -6.50
C LEU A 101 -1.94 18.40 -5.20
N VAL A 102 -2.05 17.10 -4.93
CA VAL A 102 -1.51 16.42 -3.75
C VAL A 102 -0.98 15.04 -4.15
N ASN A 103 -0.11 14.48 -3.32
CA ASN A 103 0.36 13.10 -3.49
C ASN A 103 -0.78 12.11 -3.19
N GLY A 104 -0.77 10.96 -3.86
CA GLY A 104 -1.75 9.90 -3.65
C GLY A 104 -1.19 8.52 -3.93
N SER A 105 -1.60 7.58 -3.08
CA SER A 105 -1.39 6.14 -3.27
C SER A 105 -2.65 5.50 -3.81
N LYS A 106 -2.58 4.24 -4.26
CA LYS A 106 -3.74 3.51 -4.76
C LYS A 106 -4.92 3.53 -3.77
N GLY A 107 -6.08 3.95 -4.26
CA GLY A 107 -7.32 4.07 -3.50
C GLY A 107 -7.46 5.37 -2.69
N ASP A 108 -6.45 6.23 -2.64
CA ASP A 108 -6.53 7.49 -1.92
C ASP A 108 -7.39 8.50 -2.70
N LYS A 109 -8.17 9.32 -2.00
CA LYS A 109 -8.89 10.45 -2.60
C LYS A 109 -7.98 11.66 -2.67
N ILE A 110 -7.68 12.13 -3.87
CA ILE A 110 -6.82 13.30 -4.12
C ILE A 110 -7.56 14.41 -4.86
N LYS A 111 -7.08 15.64 -4.67
CA LYS A 111 -7.55 16.81 -5.44
C LYS A 111 -6.78 16.89 -6.75
N VAL A 112 -7.50 17.04 -7.86
CA VAL A 112 -6.93 17.14 -9.21
C VAL A 112 -7.54 18.35 -9.91
N LYS A 113 -6.70 19.18 -10.53
CA LYS A 113 -7.14 20.33 -11.34
C LYS A 113 -7.32 19.89 -12.79
N ASN A 114 -8.50 20.07 -13.35
CA ASN A 114 -8.73 19.82 -14.77
C ASN A 114 -7.95 20.84 -15.61
N VAL A 115 -7.21 20.38 -16.63
CA VAL A 115 -6.36 21.25 -17.44
C VAL A 115 -7.19 22.21 -18.32
N ARG A 116 -8.35 21.76 -18.81
CA ARG A 116 -9.24 22.53 -19.71
C ARG A 116 -10.11 23.51 -18.95
N THR A 117 -10.84 23.05 -17.93
CA THR A 117 -11.82 23.87 -17.22
C THR A 117 -11.24 24.59 -15.99
N LYS A 118 -10.01 24.26 -15.59
CA LYS A 118 -9.35 24.76 -14.37
C LYS A 118 -10.06 24.42 -13.06
N LYS A 119 -11.19 23.72 -13.10
CA LYS A 119 -11.92 23.25 -11.90
C LYS A 119 -11.11 22.22 -11.12
N ILE A 120 -11.22 22.26 -9.80
CA ILE A 120 -10.63 21.27 -8.90
C ILE A 120 -11.68 20.20 -8.60
N ILE A 121 -11.29 18.93 -8.78
CA ILE A 121 -12.16 17.77 -8.66
C ILE A 121 -11.53 16.81 -7.64
N GLN A 122 -12.36 16.17 -6.83
CA GLN A 122 -11.93 15.09 -5.95
C GLN A 122 -12.05 13.76 -6.70
N ALA A 123 -10.94 13.02 -6.78
CA ALA A 123 -10.87 11.76 -7.51
C ALA A 123 -10.07 10.72 -6.72
N THR A 124 -10.36 9.45 -6.93
CA THR A 124 -9.69 8.32 -6.28
C THR A 124 -8.57 7.82 -7.18
N VAL A 125 -7.34 7.67 -6.65
CA VAL A 125 -6.21 7.14 -7.40
C VAL A 125 -6.48 5.68 -7.80
N PHE A 126 -6.44 5.42 -9.11
CA PHE A 126 -6.60 4.07 -9.65
C PHE A 126 -5.25 3.42 -9.94
N ASP A 127 -4.34 4.16 -10.57
CA ASP A 127 -2.97 3.75 -10.90
C ASP A 127 -2.02 4.97 -10.97
N LYS A 128 -0.81 4.80 -11.51
CA LYS A 128 0.24 5.83 -11.62
C LYS A 128 -0.15 7.03 -12.49
N HIS A 129 -1.11 6.88 -13.40
CA HIS A 129 -1.49 7.91 -14.36
C HIS A 129 -2.98 8.25 -14.33
N THR A 130 -3.78 7.47 -13.59
CA THR A 130 -5.23 7.53 -13.70
C THR A 130 -5.90 7.75 -12.34
N VAL A 131 -6.87 8.66 -12.32
CA VAL A 131 -7.77 8.88 -11.18
C VAL A 131 -9.21 8.67 -11.62
N LYS A 132 -10.07 8.18 -10.72
CA LYS A 132 -11.48 7.91 -10.96
C LYS A 132 -12.38 8.84 -10.16
N VAL A 133 -13.41 9.38 -10.79
CA VAL A 133 -14.47 10.14 -10.14
C VAL A 133 -15.72 9.27 -10.13
N ASN A 134 -16.34 9.12 -8.96
CA ASN A 134 -17.70 8.61 -8.87
C ASN A 134 -18.64 9.80 -9.11
N LEU A 135 -19.39 9.74 -10.21
CA LEU A 135 -20.46 10.67 -10.55
C LEU A 135 -21.78 10.20 -9.97
#